data_AF-A0A351QZU5-F1
#
_entry.id   AF-A0A351QZU5-F1
#
_cell.length_a   1.000
_cell.length_b   1.000
_cell.length_c   1.000
_cell.angle_alpha   90.00
_cell.angle_beta   90.00
_cell.angle_gamma   90.00
#
_symmetry.space_group_name_H-M   'P 1'
#
loop_
_entity.id
_entity.type
_entity.pdbx_description
1 polymer ?
#
loop_
_entity_poly.entity_id
_entity_poly.type
_entity_poly.pdbx_seq_one_letter_code
_entity_poly.pdbx_strand_id
1 'polypeptide(L)'
;MKQIYDGLKKVHPFLTGNDDYIYIAMLAMTNIEVNLAIERIVSIEKRLKQTLGGGNDMQALALVLLLNDNNDDELCRKVIELNNYLKEKNYKLRHNGMMSTLGVLAMTANNMQLIAEELVEGAEYLKEKKGFGIFSISKVQRAMFSANFVALHYIGDIKNDIAEGTVSTNITNIIIAQQMAVIAATIAATTAATSSSQ
;
A
#
# COMPACT_ATOMS: atom_id res chain seq x y z
N MET A 1 15.87 -5.91 -12.01
CA MET A 1 15.50 -6.44 -10.67
C MET A 1 16.70 -6.45 -9.71
N LYS A 2 17.74 -7.28 -9.91
CA LYS A 2 18.89 -7.37 -8.99
C LYS A 2 19.59 -6.03 -8.72
N GLN A 3 19.83 -5.23 -9.76
CA GLN A 3 20.46 -3.91 -9.61
C GLN A 3 19.66 -2.95 -8.74
N ILE A 4 18.33 -2.92 -8.88
CA ILE A 4 17.42 -2.11 -8.04
C ILE A 4 17.47 -2.61 -6.60
N TYR A 5 17.38 -3.93 -6.39
CA TYR A 5 17.46 -4.52 -5.05
C TYR A 5 18.79 -4.19 -4.37
N ASP A 6 19.91 -4.42 -5.04
CA ASP A 6 21.25 -4.16 -4.50
C ASP A 6 21.45 -2.66 -4.22
N GLY A 7 20.95 -1.80 -5.09
CA GLY A 7 20.99 -0.35 -4.90
C GLY A 7 20.17 0.10 -3.69
N LEU A 8 18.94 -0.40 -3.55
CA LEU A 8 18.08 -0.09 -2.41
C LEU A 8 18.67 -0.65 -1.11
N LYS A 9 19.21 -1.87 -1.13
CA LYS A 9 19.87 -2.51 0.03
C LYS A 9 21.10 -1.73 0.51
N LYS A 10 21.81 -1.01 -0.38
CA LYS A 10 22.91 -0.12 0.02
C LYS A 10 22.40 1.09 0.81
N VAL A 11 21.24 1.63 0.45
CA VAL A 11 20.64 2.80 1.11
C VAL A 11 19.88 2.41 2.38
N HIS A 12 19.17 1.29 2.36
CA HIS A 12 18.38 0.77 3.48
C HIS A 12 18.76 -0.68 3.85
N PRO A 13 19.96 -0.92 4.40
CA PRO A 13 20.45 -2.29 4.67
C PRO A 13 19.52 -3.12 5.56
N PHE A 14 18.81 -2.48 6.49
CA PHE A 14 17.94 -3.15 7.46
C PHE A 14 16.47 -3.20 7.04
N LEU A 15 16.06 -2.44 6.02
CA LEU A 15 14.65 -2.40 5.59
C LEU A 15 14.42 -3.25 4.35
N THR A 16 15.37 -3.23 3.39
CA THR A 16 15.22 -4.00 2.15
C THR A 16 15.29 -5.51 2.40
N GLY A 17 14.21 -6.22 2.10
CA GLY A 17 14.09 -7.65 2.34
C GLY A 17 13.18 -8.36 1.33
N ASN A 18 12.72 -9.56 1.70
CA ASN A 18 11.93 -10.40 0.80
C ASN A 18 10.55 -9.77 0.47
N ASP A 19 10.00 -8.97 1.38
CA ASP A 19 8.72 -8.29 1.21
C ASP A 19 8.76 -7.22 0.09
N ASP A 20 9.96 -6.73 -0.24
CA ASP A 20 10.15 -5.75 -1.31
C ASP A 20 10.26 -6.38 -2.70
N TYR A 21 10.49 -7.69 -2.81
CA TYR A 21 10.80 -8.31 -4.11
C TYR A 21 9.72 -8.08 -5.15
N ILE A 22 8.45 -8.12 -4.74
CA ILE A 22 7.33 -7.96 -5.64
C ILE A 22 7.24 -6.54 -6.18
N TYR A 23 7.48 -5.51 -5.35
CA TYR A 23 7.52 -4.12 -5.79
C TYR A 23 8.76 -3.84 -6.65
N ILE A 24 9.92 -4.39 -6.27
CA ILE A 24 11.16 -4.26 -7.04
C ILE A 24 11.06 -4.97 -8.39
N ALA A 25 10.34 -6.10 -8.46
CA ALA A 25 10.05 -6.79 -9.71
C ALA A 25 9.21 -5.91 -10.63
N MET A 26 8.16 -5.27 -10.11
CA MET A 26 7.32 -4.33 -10.87
C MET A 26 8.13 -3.13 -11.35
N LEU A 27 8.94 -2.51 -10.48
CA LEU A 27 9.79 -1.39 -10.87
C LEU A 27 10.78 -1.79 -11.96
N ALA A 28 11.32 -3.00 -11.89
CA ALA A 28 12.21 -3.52 -12.93
C ALA A 28 11.52 -3.78 -14.28
N MET A 29 10.18 -3.82 -14.33
CA MET A 29 9.40 -3.89 -15.56
C MET A 29 9.12 -2.49 -16.15
N THR A 30 9.35 -1.43 -15.38
CA THR A 30 9.30 -0.04 -15.87
C THR A 30 10.63 0.35 -16.54
N ASN A 31 10.64 1.44 -17.30
CA ASN A 31 11.84 1.98 -17.94
C ASN A 31 12.64 2.95 -17.05
N ILE A 32 12.38 2.97 -15.74
CA ILE A 32 13.07 3.89 -14.83
C ILE A 32 14.54 3.48 -14.66
N GLU A 33 15.44 4.46 -14.70
CA GLU A 33 16.86 4.25 -14.41
C GLU A 33 17.06 3.94 -12.92
N VAL A 34 18.00 3.05 -12.61
CA VAL A 34 18.17 2.48 -11.26
C VAL A 34 18.54 3.55 -10.22
N ASN A 35 19.49 4.43 -10.54
CA ASN A 35 19.90 5.47 -9.59
C ASN A 35 18.78 6.51 -9.38
N LEU A 36 18.09 6.90 -10.46
CA LEU A 36 16.93 7.77 -10.39
C LEU A 36 15.80 7.16 -9.54
N ALA A 37 15.54 5.85 -9.68
CA ALA A 37 14.55 5.15 -8.87
C ALA A 37 14.91 5.24 -7.37
N ILE A 38 16.17 4.96 -7.02
CA ILE A 38 16.64 5.02 -5.64
C ILE A 38 16.56 6.45 -5.09
N GLU A 39 16.94 7.46 -5.87
CA GLU A 39 16.85 8.86 -5.48
C GLU A 39 15.40 9.28 -5.20
N ARG A 40 14.47 8.91 -6.09
CA ARG A 40 13.04 9.19 -5.92
C ARG A 40 12.47 8.50 -4.68
N ILE A 41 12.81 7.23 -4.44
CA ILE A 41 12.40 6.50 -3.22
C ILE A 41 12.82 7.29 -1.97
N VAL A 42 14.10 7.63 -1.86
CA VAL A 42 14.62 8.38 -0.69
C VAL A 42 13.96 9.74 -0.54
N SER A 43 13.69 10.43 -1.65
CA SER A 43 12.98 11.73 -1.65
C SER A 43 11.56 11.60 -1.13
N ILE A 44 10.79 10.62 -1.62
CA ILE A 44 9.42 10.32 -1.19
C ILE A 44 9.41 9.97 0.31
N GLU A 45 10.28 9.06 0.74
CA GLU A 45 10.38 8.69 2.16
C GLU A 45 10.66 9.90 3.04
N LYS A 46 11.62 10.75 2.66
CA LYS A 46 11.97 11.96 3.41
C LYS A 46 10.77 12.89 3.59
N ARG A 47 9.95 13.08 2.55
CA ARG A 47 8.76 13.94 2.58
C ARG A 47 7.68 13.37 3.50
N LEU A 48 7.47 12.07 3.47
CA LEU A 48 6.39 11.41 4.20
C LEU A 48 6.75 11.07 5.65
N LYS A 49 8.05 10.95 5.96
CA LYS A 49 8.55 10.50 7.26
C LYS A 49 8.06 11.31 8.45
N GLN A 50 7.91 12.62 8.31
CA GLN A 50 7.44 13.48 9.40
C GLN A 50 5.98 13.21 9.77
N THR A 51 5.15 12.83 8.79
CA THR A 51 3.70 12.66 8.97
C THR A 51 3.29 11.22 9.25
N LEU A 52 3.96 10.26 8.62
CA LEU A 52 3.64 8.83 8.68
C LEU A 52 4.66 8.00 9.47
N GLY A 53 5.83 8.54 9.79
CA GLY A 53 6.93 7.77 10.38
C GLY A 53 7.79 7.08 9.33
N GLY A 54 8.70 6.20 9.74
CA GLY A 54 9.57 5.44 8.83
C GLY A 54 9.52 3.95 9.07
N GLY A 55 10.42 3.20 8.43
CA GLY A 55 10.52 1.74 8.54
C GLY A 55 10.11 1.04 7.24
N ASN A 56 9.92 -0.28 7.31
CA ASN A 56 9.64 -1.11 6.13
C ASN A 56 8.35 -0.66 5.40
N ASP A 57 7.27 -0.39 6.15
CA ASP A 57 6.01 0.09 5.55
C ASP A 57 6.16 1.41 4.78
N MET A 58 7.08 2.29 5.19
CA MET A 58 7.38 3.53 4.47
C MET A 58 8.12 3.26 3.15
N GLN A 59 9.07 2.33 3.16
CA GLN A 59 9.76 1.91 1.93
C GLN A 59 8.77 1.26 0.95
N ALA A 60 7.89 0.38 1.43
CA ALA A 60 6.83 -0.22 0.61
C ALA A 60 5.90 0.83 0.00
N LEU A 61 5.52 1.87 0.76
CA LEU A 61 4.75 3.00 0.26
C LEU A 61 5.52 3.78 -0.82
N ALA A 62 6.79 4.10 -0.60
CA ALA A 62 7.60 4.82 -1.57
C ALA A 62 7.77 4.02 -2.88
N LEU A 63 7.99 2.71 -2.78
CA LEU A 63 8.06 1.81 -3.93
C LEU A 63 6.73 1.78 -4.70
N VAL A 64 5.59 1.78 -4.02
CA VAL A 64 4.26 1.85 -4.66
C VAL A 64 4.05 3.18 -5.38
N LEU A 65 4.35 4.31 -4.73
CA LEU A 65 4.17 5.62 -5.36
C LEU A 65 5.05 5.79 -6.60
N LEU A 66 6.25 5.21 -6.59
CA LEU A 66 7.17 5.24 -7.72
C LEU A 66 6.65 4.49 -8.95
N LEU A 67 5.72 3.54 -8.78
CA LEU A 67 5.10 2.81 -9.90
C LEU A 67 4.10 3.66 -10.69
N ASN A 68 3.81 4.88 -10.23
CA ASN A 68 3.06 5.86 -10.98
C ASN A 68 4.02 6.81 -11.71
N ASP A 69 3.73 7.11 -12.98
CA ASP A 69 4.49 8.09 -13.76
C ASP A 69 4.16 9.55 -13.37
N ASN A 70 3.28 9.74 -12.38
CA ASN A 70 2.84 11.04 -11.87
C ASN A 70 3.90 11.77 -11.02
N ASN A 71 3.60 13.04 -10.73
CA ASN A 71 4.40 13.92 -9.89
C ASN A 71 4.44 13.41 -8.43
N ASP A 72 5.63 13.03 -7.95
CA ASP A 72 5.89 12.57 -6.58
C ASP A 72 5.32 13.52 -5.52
N ASP A 73 5.35 14.83 -5.77
CA ASP A 73 4.88 15.85 -4.85
C ASP A 73 3.37 15.78 -4.67
N GLU A 74 2.65 15.58 -5.76
CA GLU A 74 1.19 15.44 -5.75
C GLU A 74 0.78 14.16 -5.02
N LEU A 75 1.44 13.05 -5.31
CA LEU A 75 1.17 11.77 -4.66
C LEU A 75 1.47 11.84 -3.16
N CYS A 76 2.59 12.45 -2.77
CA CYS A 76 2.91 12.66 -1.35
C CYS A 76 1.85 13.51 -0.66
N ARG A 77 1.38 14.58 -1.30
CA ARG A 77 0.29 15.43 -0.78
C ARG A 77 -0.99 14.62 -0.59
N LYS A 78 -1.42 13.85 -1.60
CA LYS A 78 -2.62 13.00 -1.53
C LYS A 78 -2.53 11.98 -0.40
N VAL A 79 -1.39 11.33 -0.21
CA VAL A 79 -1.16 10.40 0.91
C VAL A 79 -1.29 11.10 2.27
N ILE A 80 -0.71 12.30 2.42
CA ILE A 80 -0.81 13.09 3.65
C ILE A 80 -2.26 13.47 3.94
N GLU A 81 -3.00 13.96 2.94
CA GLU A 81 -4.40 14.32 3.05
C GLU A 81 -5.26 13.13 3.47
N LEU A 82 -5.14 12.01 2.76
CA LEU A 82 -5.86 10.79 3.07
C LEU A 82 -5.60 10.31 4.50
N ASN A 83 -4.33 10.29 4.93
CA ASN A 83 -3.95 9.92 6.28
C ASN A 83 -4.53 10.87 7.34
N ASN A 84 -4.64 12.16 7.06
CA ASN A 84 -5.23 13.13 7.97
C ASN A 84 -6.75 12.92 8.10
N TYR A 85 -7.48 12.79 6.99
CA TYR A 85 -8.92 12.51 7.03
C TYR A 85 -9.25 11.20 7.76
N LEU A 86 -8.44 10.15 7.55
CA LEU A 86 -8.63 8.88 8.25
C LEU A 86 -8.32 9.01 9.75
N LYS A 87 -7.29 9.76 10.14
CA LYS A 87 -6.99 10.04 11.55
C LYS A 87 -8.14 10.76 12.24
N GLU A 88 -8.76 11.75 11.59
CA GLU A 88 -9.94 12.46 12.12
C GLU A 88 -11.12 11.52 12.38
N LYS A 89 -11.29 10.50 11.51
CA LYS A 89 -12.30 9.44 11.67
C LYS A 89 -11.86 8.29 12.59
N ASN A 90 -10.75 8.41 13.30
CA ASN A 90 -10.16 7.38 14.18
C ASN A 90 -9.72 6.09 13.45
N TYR A 91 -9.28 6.19 12.21
CA TYR A 91 -8.63 5.12 11.43
C TYR A 91 -7.16 5.44 11.21
N LYS A 92 -6.26 4.67 11.84
CA LYS A 92 -4.81 4.87 11.74
C LYS A 92 -4.20 3.77 10.87
N LEU A 93 -3.83 4.11 9.63
CA LEU A 93 -3.33 3.18 8.63
C LEU A 93 -1.79 3.18 8.54
N ARG A 94 -1.13 3.14 9.70
CA ARG A 94 0.33 3.37 9.79
C ARG A 94 1.16 2.08 9.75
N HIS A 95 0.55 0.91 9.93
CA HIS A 95 1.28 -0.33 10.19
C HIS A 95 0.70 -1.50 9.41
N ASN A 96 1.45 -2.60 9.33
CA ASN A 96 1.06 -3.89 8.77
C ASN A 96 0.78 -3.84 7.26
N GLY A 97 1.64 -3.19 6.49
CA GLY A 97 1.48 -3.10 5.03
C GLY A 97 0.40 -2.11 4.59
N MET A 98 -0.19 -1.35 5.51
CA MET A 98 -1.30 -0.45 5.19
C MET A 98 -0.87 0.90 4.62
N MET A 99 0.41 1.27 4.80
CA MET A 99 0.97 2.45 4.16
C MET A 99 0.98 2.29 2.64
N SER A 100 1.33 1.11 2.10
CA SER A 100 1.29 0.89 0.64
C SER A 100 -0.14 0.93 0.09
N THR A 101 -1.16 0.57 0.89
CA THR A 101 -2.57 0.78 0.54
C THR A 101 -2.95 2.27 0.45
N LEU A 102 -2.39 3.14 1.30
CA LEU A 102 -2.54 4.60 1.15
C LEU A 102 -1.95 5.08 -0.17
N GLY A 103 -0.80 4.52 -0.58
CA GLY A 103 -0.17 4.82 -1.85
C GLY A 103 -1.06 4.44 -3.04
N VAL A 104 -1.62 3.23 -3.01
CA VAL A 104 -2.58 2.77 -4.02
C VAL A 104 -3.78 3.73 -4.12
N LEU A 105 -4.42 4.06 -3.01
CA LEU A 105 -5.58 4.97 -3.00
C LEU A 105 -5.25 6.38 -3.51
N ALA A 106 -4.05 6.89 -3.19
CA ALA A 106 -3.58 8.17 -3.70
C ALA A 106 -3.37 8.17 -5.22
N MET A 107 -3.10 7.00 -5.82
CA MET A 107 -2.97 6.84 -7.27
C MET A 107 -4.32 6.69 -7.97
N THR A 108 -5.35 6.17 -7.29
CA THR A 108 -6.62 5.77 -7.93
C THR A 108 -7.65 6.89 -8.01
N ALA A 109 -7.48 7.97 -7.26
CA ALA A 109 -8.48 9.03 -7.17
C ALA A 109 -7.88 10.42 -6.92
N ASN A 110 -8.70 11.45 -7.13
CA ASN A 110 -8.30 12.85 -6.91
C ASN A 110 -8.89 13.44 -5.61
N ASN A 111 -10.02 12.93 -5.12
CA ASN A 111 -10.67 13.44 -3.91
C ASN A 111 -10.38 12.54 -2.70
N MET A 112 -9.34 12.88 -1.93
CA MET A 112 -8.92 12.08 -0.78
C MET A 112 -9.91 12.09 0.38
N GLN A 113 -10.75 13.12 0.49
CA GLN A 113 -11.81 13.16 1.50
C GLN A 113 -12.89 12.12 1.20
N LEU A 114 -13.38 12.09 -0.04
CA LEU A 114 -14.38 11.11 -0.48
C LEU A 114 -13.86 9.68 -0.30
N ILE A 115 -12.61 9.43 -0.71
CA ILE A 115 -11.96 8.13 -0.52
C ILE A 115 -11.89 7.73 0.97
N ALA A 116 -11.57 8.67 1.85
CA ALA A 116 -11.57 8.41 3.29
C ALA A 116 -12.97 8.10 3.83
N GLU A 117 -14.00 8.77 3.32
CA GLU A 117 -15.41 8.54 3.68
C GLU A 117 -15.86 7.15 3.24
N GLU A 118 -15.70 6.81 1.96
CA GLU A 118 -16.10 5.50 1.41
C GLU A 118 -15.33 4.34 2.06
N LEU A 119 -14.04 4.53 2.36
CA LEU A 119 -13.25 3.54 3.08
C LEU A 119 -13.83 3.30 4.47
N VAL A 120 -14.15 4.35 5.22
CA VAL A 120 -14.71 4.24 6.58
C VAL A 120 -16.11 3.61 6.54
N GLU A 121 -16.95 4.03 5.61
CA GLU A 121 -18.29 3.46 5.42
C GLU A 121 -18.22 1.97 5.08
N GLY A 122 -17.36 1.57 4.13
CA GLY A 122 -17.17 0.16 3.80
C GLY A 122 -16.60 -0.64 4.98
N ALA A 123 -15.74 -0.06 5.80
CA ALA A 123 -15.19 -0.72 6.98
C ALA A 123 -16.25 -0.93 8.07
N GLU A 124 -17.13 0.04 8.32
CA GLU A 124 -18.26 -0.12 9.24
C GLU A 124 -19.34 -1.04 8.65
N TYR A 125 -19.56 -1.02 7.33
CA TYR A 125 -20.45 -1.98 6.67
C TYR A 125 -19.98 -3.43 6.85
N LEU A 126 -18.68 -3.68 6.68
CA LEU A 126 -18.08 -5.00 6.88
C LEU A 126 -18.26 -5.49 8.32
N LYS A 127 -18.16 -4.61 9.32
CA LYS A 127 -18.34 -4.97 10.74
C LYS A 127 -19.68 -5.65 11.03
N GLU A 128 -20.73 -5.28 10.29
CA GLU A 128 -22.07 -5.84 10.41
C GLU A 128 -22.25 -7.17 9.65
N LYS A 129 -21.22 -7.65 8.94
CA LYS A 129 -21.27 -8.90 8.17
C LYS A 129 -20.70 -10.08 8.95
N LYS A 130 -21.34 -11.24 8.75
CA LYS A 130 -20.88 -12.51 9.31
C LYS A 130 -19.43 -12.76 8.91
N GLY A 131 -18.56 -13.05 9.89
CA GLY A 131 -17.12 -13.27 9.69
C GLY A 131 -16.25 -12.02 9.70
N PHE A 132 -16.84 -10.82 9.76
CA PHE A 132 -16.11 -9.54 9.79
C PHE A 132 -16.36 -8.73 11.07
N GLY A 133 -17.20 -9.24 11.98
CA GLY A 133 -17.50 -8.61 13.27
C GLY A 133 -16.27 -8.43 14.17
N ILE A 134 -16.48 -7.75 15.30
CA ILE A 134 -15.42 -7.36 16.25
C ILE A 134 -14.65 -8.59 16.79
N PHE A 135 -15.32 -9.74 16.90
CA PHE A 135 -14.72 -11.00 17.37
C PHE A 135 -14.00 -11.80 16.29
N SER A 136 -14.11 -11.42 15.02
CA SER A 136 -13.52 -12.18 13.90
C SER A 136 -12.27 -11.50 13.34
N ILE A 137 -12.36 -10.19 13.06
CA ILE A 137 -11.23 -9.43 12.54
C ILE A 137 -11.16 -8.03 13.18
N SER A 138 -9.98 -7.44 13.17
CA SER A 138 -9.75 -6.11 13.74
C SER A 138 -10.34 -4.97 12.89
N LYS A 139 -10.51 -3.79 13.52
CA LYS A 139 -10.91 -2.55 12.82
C LYS A 139 -9.97 -2.20 11.67
N VAL A 140 -8.67 -2.40 11.87
CA VAL A 140 -7.63 -2.15 10.86
C VAL A 140 -7.76 -3.11 9.68
N GLN A 141 -8.00 -4.41 9.94
CA GLN A 141 -8.22 -5.38 8.88
C GLN A 141 -9.48 -5.06 8.05
N ARG A 142 -10.59 -4.69 8.69
CA ARG A 142 -11.80 -4.21 7.97
C ARG A 142 -11.51 -3.02 7.08
N ALA A 143 -10.78 -2.05 7.61
CA ALA A 143 -10.37 -0.87 6.85
C ALA A 143 -9.51 -1.25 5.64
N MET A 144 -8.69 -2.29 5.75
CA MET A 144 -7.80 -2.73 4.67
C MET A 144 -8.59 -3.42 3.56
N PHE A 145 -9.57 -4.27 3.90
CA PHE A 145 -10.51 -4.81 2.93
C PHE A 145 -11.29 -3.70 2.22
N SER A 146 -11.85 -2.77 3.00
CA SER A 146 -12.61 -1.64 2.46
C SER A 146 -11.76 -0.79 1.51
N ALA A 147 -10.54 -0.42 1.91
CA ALA A 147 -9.59 0.32 1.09
C ALA A 147 -9.30 -0.36 -0.24
N ASN A 148 -9.11 -1.69 -0.24
CA ASN A 148 -8.90 -2.44 -1.47
C ASN A 148 -10.13 -2.46 -2.38
N PHE A 149 -11.34 -2.56 -1.82
CA PHE A 149 -12.57 -2.46 -2.61
C PHE A 149 -12.74 -1.08 -3.23
N VAL A 150 -12.48 -0.01 -2.47
CA VAL A 150 -12.48 1.36 -2.97
C VAL A 150 -11.45 1.51 -4.08
N ALA A 151 -10.21 1.09 -3.88
CA ALA A 151 -9.18 1.13 -4.92
C ALA A 151 -9.65 0.40 -6.20
N LEU A 152 -10.17 -0.82 -6.09
CA LEU A 152 -10.66 -1.60 -7.23
C LEU A 152 -11.83 -0.93 -7.95
N HIS A 153 -12.73 -0.27 -7.22
CA HIS A 153 -13.85 0.46 -7.81
C HIS A 153 -13.35 1.61 -8.70
N TYR A 154 -12.48 2.47 -8.17
CA TYR A 154 -11.95 3.62 -8.92
C TYR A 154 -11.00 3.20 -10.06
N ILE A 155 -10.31 2.07 -9.92
CA ILE A 155 -9.54 1.49 -11.04
C ILE A 155 -10.47 1.04 -12.17
N GLY A 156 -11.64 0.49 -11.83
CA GLY A 156 -12.67 0.15 -12.80
C GLY A 156 -13.12 1.38 -13.60
N ASP A 157 -13.25 2.51 -12.92
CA ASP A 157 -13.61 3.79 -13.54
C ASP A 157 -12.48 4.33 -14.42
N ILE A 158 -11.21 4.28 -13.96
CA ILE A 158 -10.03 4.65 -14.76
C ILE A 158 -9.92 3.80 -16.04
N LYS A 159 -10.25 2.50 -15.98
CA LYS A 159 -10.21 1.60 -17.15
C LYS A 159 -11.22 1.93 -18.22
N ASN A 160 -12.34 2.56 -17.86
CA ASN A 160 -13.38 2.95 -18.79
C ASN A 160 -13.05 4.24 -19.55
N ASP A 161 -12.10 5.04 -19.04
CA ASP A 161 -11.47 6.16 -19.75
C ASP A 161 -10.20 5.67 -20.48
N ILE A 162 -10.15 5.81 -21.81
CA ILE A 162 -9.29 5.04 -22.73
C ILE A 162 -7.80 5.50 -22.71
N ALA A 163 -7.12 5.61 -21.57
CA ALA A 163 -5.72 6.06 -21.55
C ALA A 163 -4.76 5.47 -20.49
N GLU A 164 -5.19 4.65 -19.52
CA GLU A 164 -4.29 4.27 -18.39
C GLU A 164 -4.24 2.76 -18.05
N GLY A 165 -4.15 1.90 -19.08
CA GLY A 165 -4.08 0.43 -18.90
C GLY A 165 -2.91 -0.06 -18.02
N THR A 166 -1.75 0.62 -18.07
CA THR A 166 -0.54 0.25 -17.31
C THR A 166 -0.67 0.54 -15.83
N VAL A 167 -1.17 1.72 -15.45
CA VAL A 167 -1.39 2.13 -14.05
C VAL A 167 -2.41 1.21 -13.38
N SER A 168 -3.53 0.93 -14.08
CA SER A 168 -4.55 -0.02 -13.62
C SER A 168 -4.00 -1.43 -13.36
N THR A 169 -3.11 -1.91 -14.23
CA THR A 169 -2.49 -3.24 -14.11
C THR A 169 -1.50 -3.28 -12.95
N ASN A 170 -0.69 -2.23 -12.78
CA ASN A 170 0.26 -2.12 -11.67
C ASN A 170 -0.46 -2.09 -10.31
N ILE A 171 -1.53 -1.28 -10.18
CA ILE A 171 -2.31 -1.22 -8.94
C ILE A 171 -2.95 -2.58 -8.62
N THR A 172 -3.54 -3.24 -9.62
CA THR A 172 -4.13 -4.57 -9.43
C THR A 172 -3.08 -5.57 -8.92
N ASN A 173 -1.88 -5.57 -9.52
CA ASN A 173 -0.82 -6.45 -9.10
C ASN A 173 -0.29 -6.12 -7.69
N ILE A 174 -0.26 -4.84 -7.30
CA ILE A 174 0.09 -4.41 -5.94
C ILE A 174 -0.91 -4.95 -4.91
N ILE A 175 -2.22 -4.85 -5.20
CA ILE A 175 -3.25 -5.39 -4.31
C ILE A 175 -3.08 -6.91 -4.15
N ILE A 176 -2.82 -7.63 -5.24
CA ILE A 176 -2.55 -9.07 -5.20
C ILE A 176 -1.32 -9.37 -4.33
N ALA A 177 -0.24 -8.60 -4.52
CA ALA A 177 0.99 -8.74 -3.74
C ALA A 177 0.77 -8.55 -2.24
N GLN A 178 0.02 -7.51 -1.86
CA GLN A 178 -0.35 -7.24 -0.47
C GLN A 178 -1.16 -8.40 0.13
N GLN A 179 -2.13 -8.94 -0.60
CA GLN A 179 -2.96 -10.06 -0.12
C GLN A 179 -2.16 -11.36 0.03
N MET A 180 -1.22 -11.65 -0.89
CA MET A 180 -0.34 -12.81 -0.78
C MET A 180 0.55 -12.76 0.46
N ALA A 181 1.07 -11.58 0.81
CA ALA A 181 1.86 -11.38 2.03
C ALA A 181 1.04 -11.63 3.30
N VAL A 182 -0.21 -11.16 3.34
CA VAL A 182 -1.14 -11.40 4.47
C VAL A 182 -1.44 -12.89 4.63
N ILE A 183 -1.70 -13.60 3.53
CA ILE A 183 -1.95 -15.05 3.55
C ILE A 183 -0.71 -15.81 4.08
N ALA A 184 0.48 -15.48 3.58
CA ALA A 184 1.73 -16.12 4.04
C ALA A 184 1.97 -15.92 5.55
N ALA A 185 1.71 -14.72 6.07
CA ALA A 185 1.82 -14.42 7.50
C ALA A 185 0.81 -15.21 8.35
N THR A 186 -0.43 -15.35 7.88
CA THR A 186 -1.45 -16.15 8.59
C THR A 186 -1.11 -17.64 8.62
N ILE A 187 -0.57 -18.20 7.53
CA ILE A 187 -0.14 -19.60 7.49
C ILE A 187 1.00 -19.83 8.48
N ALA A 188 2.01 -18.94 8.52
CA ALA A 188 3.12 -19.03 9.48
C ALA A 188 2.66 -18.95 10.95
N ALA A 189 1.66 -18.12 11.25
CA ALA A 189 1.09 -18.03 12.60
C ALA A 189 0.33 -19.30 12.98
N THR A 190 -0.42 -19.91 12.05
CA THR A 190 -1.14 -21.17 12.31
C THR A 190 -0.20 -22.36 12.49
N THR A 191 0.89 -22.45 11.70
CA THR A 191 1.87 -23.53 11.84
C THR A 191 2.68 -23.40 13.14
N ALA A 192 3.06 -22.18 13.52
CA ALA A 192 3.70 -21.92 14.82
C ALA A 192 2.78 -22.23 16.01
N ALA A 193 1.49 -21.90 15.92
CA ALA A 193 0.51 -22.25 16.95
C ALA A 193 0.37 -23.77 17.09
N THR A 194 0.30 -24.51 15.98
CA THR A 194 0.23 -25.99 16.00
C THR A 194 1.51 -26.67 16.48
N SER A 195 2.69 -26.06 16.30
CA SER A 195 3.95 -26.61 16.83
C SER A 195 4.18 -26.26 18.29
N SER A 196 3.63 -25.16 18.79
CA SER A 196 3.62 -24.81 20.22
C SER A 196 2.57 -25.55 21.05
N SER A 197 1.64 -26.25 20.39
CA SER A 197 0.58 -27.06 21.00
C SER A 197 0.91 -28.56 21.00
N GLN A 198 2.13 -28.94 20.62
CA GLN A 198 2.67 -30.30 20.69
C GLN A 198 3.77 -30.40 21.76
#